data_AF-A0A4S2H7N5-F1
#
_entry.id   AF-A0A4S2H7N5-F1
#
_cell.length_a   1.000
_cell.length_b   1.000
_cell.length_c   1.000
_cell.angle_alpha   90.00
_cell.angle_beta   90.00
_cell.angle_gamma   90.00
#
_symmetry.space_group_name_H-M   'P 1'
#
loop_
_entity.id
_entity.type
_entity.pdbx_description
1 polymer ?
#
loop_
_entity_poly.entity_id
_entity_poly.type
_entity_poly.pdbx_seq_one_letter_code
_entity_poly.pdbx_strand_id
1 'polypeptide(L)'
;EGFISEDYVLPAATLTWTFAENMQLRFVYSETIVRPQFRELGVTEFFDPDIDQSFRGNPSLVNSELQNFAARFEWYFGRDQFFTVGMFHKKIENPIVEYILPDGESISTSFINAP
;
A
#
# COMPACT_ATOMS: atom_id res chain seq x y z
N GLU A 1 2.07 -20.26 16.97
CA GLU A 1 1.47 -18.96 16.60
C GLU A 1 2.60 -18.01 16.31
N GLY A 2 2.79 -17.61 15.06
CA GLY A 2 3.90 -16.75 14.65
C GLY A 2 3.58 -15.30 15.01
N PHE A 3 4.06 -14.83 16.16
CA PHE A 3 4.03 -13.42 16.48
C PHE A 3 5.10 -12.73 15.64
N ILE A 4 4.68 -12.03 14.58
CA ILE A 4 5.53 -11.07 13.86
C ILE A 4 5.72 -9.89 14.81
N SER A 5 6.78 -9.94 15.61
CA SER A 5 7.15 -8.90 16.58
C SER A 5 8.24 -8.02 15.99
N GLU A 6 7.90 -7.29 14.92
CA GLU A 6 8.74 -6.21 14.41
C GLU A 6 8.31 -4.88 15.01
N ASP A 7 9.28 -4.14 15.55
CA ASP A 7 9.14 -2.75 15.93
C ASP A 7 9.46 -1.87 14.72
N TYR A 8 8.46 -1.13 14.23
CA TYR A 8 8.61 -0.22 13.10
C TYR A 8 8.67 1.23 13.58
N VAL A 9 9.66 1.97 13.09
CA VAL A 9 9.66 3.43 13.18
C VAL A 9 9.08 3.96 11.87
N LEU A 10 7.91 4.60 11.94
CA LEU A 10 7.17 5.07 10.77
C LEU A 10 7.13 6.60 10.75
N PRO A 11 8.22 7.26 10.32
CA PRO A 11 8.28 8.71 10.30
C PRO A 11 7.28 9.28 9.29
N ALA A 12 6.66 10.39 9.67
CA ALA A 12 5.82 11.17 8.78
C ALA A 12 6.08 12.66 9.00
N ALA A 13 6.24 13.38 7.90
CA ALA A 13 6.47 14.81 7.89
C ALA A 13 5.66 15.46 6.79
N THR A 14 5.08 16.62 7.10
CA THR A 14 4.40 17.46 6.11
C THR A 14 4.92 18.87 6.26
N LEU A 15 5.40 19.44 5.15
CA LEU A 15 5.82 20.82 5.05
C LEU A 15 4.84 21.56 4.14
N THR A 16 4.22 22.61 4.65
CA THR A 16 3.42 23.53 3.84
C THR A 16 4.11 24.88 3.83
N TRP A 17 4.47 25.35 2.64
CA TRP A 17 5.10 26.63 2.42
C TRP A 17 4.18 27.55 1.62
N THR A 18 3.70 28.59 2.28
CA THR A 18 2.93 29.67 1.69
C THR A 18 3.89 30.80 1.34
N PHE A 19 4.39 30.81 0.11
CA PHE A 19 5.40 31.77 -0.33
C PHE A 19 4.80 33.09 -0.86
N ALA A 20 3.51 33.08 -1.18
CA ALA A 20 2.71 34.25 -1.51
C ALA A 20 1.33 34.13 -0.85
N GLU A 21 0.61 35.24 -0.71
CA GLU A 21 -0.72 35.27 -0.06
C GLU A 21 -1.75 34.35 -0.72
N ASN A 22 -1.51 33.97 -1.97
CA ASN A 22 -2.43 33.22 -2.80
C ASN A 22 -1.81 31.96 -3.42
N MET A 23 -0.63 31.53 -2.95
CA MET A 23 0.04 30.32 -3.45
C MET A 23 0.62 29.50 -2.31
N GLN A 24 0.47 28.17 -2.40
CA GLN A 24 1.09 27.23 -1.47
C GLN A 24 1.74 26.06 -2.18
N LEU A 25 2.86 25.62 -1.61
CA LEU A 25 3.51 24.35 -1.91
C LEU A 25 3.41 23.44 -0.69
N ARG A 26 3.00 22.19 -0.89
CA ARG A 26 2.93 21.18 0.16
C ARG A 26 3.78 19.99 -0.24
N PHE A 27 4.72 19.63 0.61
CA PHE A 27 5.52 18.41 0.52
C PHE A 27 5.13 17.46 1.65
N VAL A 28 4.95 16.20 1.32
CA VAL A 28 4.56 15.15 2.26
C VAL A 28 5.51 13.98 2.08
N TYR A 29 6.07 13.51 3.20
CA TYR A 29 6.80 12.26 3.30
C TYR A 29 6.16 11.43 4.40
N SER A 30 5.89 10.15 4.14
CA SER A 30 5.42 9.24 5.18
C SER A 30 5.78 7.80 4.88
N GLU A 31 6.21 7.10 5.91
CA GLU A 31 6.40 5.65 5.91
C GLU A 31 5.19 4.97 6.53
N THR A 32 4.71 3.90 5.89
CA THR A 32 3.54 3.14 6.32
C THR A 32 3.77 1.66 6.06
N ILE A 33 3.11 0.79 6.82
CA ILE A 33 3.16 -0.66 6.60
C ILE A 33 1.80 -1.20 6.20
N VAL A 34 1.80 -2.26 5.40
CA VAL A 34 0.63 -3.10 5.13
C VAL A 34 0.89 -4.44 5.78
N ARG A 35 0.00 -4.82 6.70
CA ARG A 35 0.04 -6.12 7.37
C ARG A 35 -0.77 -7.14 6.56
N PRO A 36 -0.29 -8.38 6.40
CA PRO A 36 -1.05 -9.45 5.79
C PRO A 36 -2.39 -9.62 6.50
N GLN A 37 -3.45 -9.82 5.72
CA GLN A 37 -4.77 -10.08 6.28
C GLN A 37 -4.82 -11.50 6.87
N PHE A 38 -5.73 -11.73 7.82
CA PHE A 38 -5.89 -13.05 8.43
C PHE A 38 -6.15 -14.16 7.39
N ARG A 39 -6.87 -13.85 6.31
CA ARG A 39 -7.14 -14.78 5.21
C ARG A 39 -5.89 -15.09 4.38
N GLU A 40 -4.99 -14.13 4.23
CA GLU A 40 -3.71 -14.29 3.53
C GLU A 40 -2.69 -15.08 4.35
N LEU A 41 -2.80 -15.09 5.68
CA LEU A 41 -1.98 -15.91 6.58
C LEU A 41 -2.57 -17.30 6.85
N GLY A 42 -3.89 -17.43 6.68
CA GLY A 42 -4.64 -18.65 7.00
C GLY A 42 -4.30 -19.80 6.06
N VAL A 43 -3.77 -20.89 6.60
CA VAL A 43 -3.48 -22.12 5.83
C VAL A 43 -4.73 -22.85 5.33
N THR A 44 -5.91 -22.43 5.76
CA THR A 44 -7.22 -22.96 5.35
C THR A 44 -7.54 -22.49 3.93
N GLU A 45 -7.97 -23.43 3.10
CA GLU A 45 -8.43 -23.13 1.75
C GLU A 45 -9.82 -22.48 1.78
N PHE A 46 -9.97 -21.37 1.08
CA PHE A 46 -11.24 -20.67 0.87
C PHE A 46 -11.58 -20.69 -0.63
N PHE A 47 -12.78 -21.15 -0.97
CA PHE A 47 -13.24 -21.15 -2.34
C PHE A 47 -14.04 -19.87 -2.63
N ASP A 48 -13.63 -19.14 -3.66
CA ASP A 48 -14.34 -17.97 -4.16
C ASP A 48 -15.27 -18.39 -5.32
N PRO A 49 -16.60 -18.38 -5.13
CA PRO A 49 -17.55 -18.79 -6.15
C PRO A 49 -17.73 -17.76 -7.27
N ASP A 50 -17.30 -16.50 -7.10
CA ASP A 50 -17.46 -15.45 -8.11
C ASP A 50 -16.40 -15.58 -9.23
N ILE A 51 -15.22 -16.10 -8.89
CA ILE A 51 -14.10 -16.30 -9.81
C ILE A 51 -13.71 -17.77 -10.01
N ASP A 52 -14.47 -18.71 -9.42
CA ASP A 52 -14.28 -20.16 -9.50
C ASP A 52 -12.85 -20.59 -9.15
N GLN A 53 -12.31 -19.99 -8.08
CA GLN A 53 -10.91 -20.16 -7.69
C GLN A 53 -10.78 -20.44 -6.20
N SER A 54 -9.93 -21.40 -5.87
CA SER A 54 -9.53 -21.67 -4.48
C SER A 54 -8.34 -20.81 -4.08
N PHE A 55 -8.41 -20.23 -2.88
CA PHE A 55 -7.33 -19.48 -2.25
C PHE A 55 -6.78 -20.21 -1.04
N ARG A 56 -5.45 -20.20 -0.90
CA ARG A 56 -4.75 -20.71 0.27
C ARG A 56 -3.77 -19.66 0.79
N GLY A 57 -3.93 -19.27 2.05
CA GLY A 57 -3.00 -18.33 2.68
C GLY A 57 -1.60 -18.91 2.87
N ASN A 58 -0.63 -18.01 3.04
CA ASN A 58 0.77 -18.28 3.29
C ASN A 58 1.19 -17.69 4.65
N PRO A 59 1.48 -18.52 5.66
CA PRO A 59 1.89 -18.03 6.98
C PRO A 59 3.31 -17.44 6.99
N SER A 60 4.05 -17.53 5.89
CA SER A 60 5.41 -16.99 5.75
C SER A 60 5.43 -15.56 5.21
N LEU A 61 4.27 -14.92 5.02
CA LEU A 61 4.19 -13.55 4.55
C LEU A 61 4.83 -12.58 5.56
N VAL A 62 5.61 -11.64 5.03
CA VAL A 62 6.13 -10.50 5.78
C VAL A 62 5.29 -9.25 5.49
N ASN A 63 5.31 -8.29 6.42
CA ASN A 63 4.66 -7.01 6.23
C ASN A 63 5.29 -6.28 5.03
N SER A 64 4.46 -5.60 4.23
CA SER A 64 4.96 -4.72 3.17
C SER A 64 5.25 -3.34 3.75
N GLU A 65 6.36 -2.74 3.35
CA GLU A 65 6.76 -1.40 3.77
C GLU A 65 6.58 -0.42 2.62
N LEU A 66 6.05 0.77 2.91
CA LEU A 66 5.69 1.75 1.89
C LEU A 66 6.26 3.11 2.26
N GLN A 67 7.11 3.64 1.37
CA GLN A 67 7.57 5.01 1.42
C GLN A 67 6.73 5.85 0.46
N ASN A 68 6.07 6.88 0.99
CA ASN A 68 5.18 7.73 0.23
C ASN A 68 5.78 9.14 0.17
N PHE A 69 5.96 9.64 -1.05
CA PHE A 69 6.33 11.02 -1.33
C PHE A 69 5.21 11.68 -2.12
N ALA A 70 4.79 12.87 -1.70
CA ALA A 70 3.86 13.68 -2.47
C ALA A 70 4.26 15.15 -2.43
N ALA A 71 4.06 15.82 -3.55
CA ALA A 71 4.18 17.27 -3.65
C ALA A 71 2.93 17.82 -4.31
N ARG A 72 2.46 18.96 -3.83
CA ARG A 72 1.28 19.65 -4.36
C ARG A 72 1.56 21.14 -4.42
N PHE A 73 1.17 21.73 -5.54
CA PHE A 73 1.11 23.17 -5.73
C PHE A 73 -0.34 23.61 -5.85
N GLU A 74 -0.72 24.66 -5.14
CA GLU A 74 -2.05 25.25 -5.20
C GLU A 74 -1.92 26.76 -5.37
N TRP A 75 -2.68 27.30 -6.32
CA TRP A 75 -2.74 28.72 -6.65
C TRP A 75 -4.19 29.18 -6.64
N TYR A 76 -4.47 30.18 -5.82
CA TYR A 76 -5.76 30.84 -5.70
C TYR A 76 -5.69 32.19 -6.42
N PHE A 77 -6.58 32.48 -7.37
CA PHE A 77 -6.53 33.72 -8.15
C PHE A 77 -7.82 34.54 -8.09
N GLY A 78 -8.81 34.06 -7.33
CA GLY A 78 -10.05 34.78 -7.04
C GLY A 78 -10.89 34.03 -6.02
N ARG A 79 -12.03 34.61 -5.65
CA ARG A 79 -13.03 33.90 -4.85
C ARG A 79 -13.52 32.69 -5.66
N ASP A 80 -13.40 31.50 -5.08
CA ASP A 80 -13.75 30.21 -5.68
C ASP A 80 -13.00 29.86 -6.98
N GLN A 81 -11.86 30.51 -7.21
CA GLN A 81 -11.01 30.27 -8.37
C GLN A 81 -9.65 29.77 -7.93
N PHE A 82 -9.35 28.51 -8.25
CA PHE A 82 -8.11 27.85 -7.87
C PHE A 82 -7.60 26.94 -8.98
N PHE A 83 -6.28 26.76 -8.97
CA PHE A 83 -5.58 25.79 -9.80
C PHE A 83 -4.68 24.96 -8.88
N THR A 84 -4.78 23.64 -9.00
CA THR A 84 -4.00 22.71 -8.18
C THR A 84 -3.37 21.66 -9.08
N VAL A 85 -2.09 21.40 -8.87
CA VAL A 85 -1.36 20.30 -9.50
C VAL A 85 -0.61 19.52 -8.43
N GLY A 86 -0.59 18.21 -8.57
CA GLY A 86 0.08 17.32 -7.63
C GLY A 86 0.88 16.25 -8.34
N MET A 87 1.98 15.86 -7.71
CA MET A 87 2.77 14.69 -8.08
C MET A 87 2.95 13.80 -6.86
N PHE A 88 2.96 12.49 -7.09
CA PHE A 88 3.20 11.52 -6.04
C PHE A 88 4.14 10.42 -6.53
N HIS A 89 4.89 9.86 -5.61
CA HIS A 89 5.76 8.73 -5.83
C HIS A 89 5.63 7.78 -4.63
N LYS A 90 5.46 6.48 -4.91
CA LYS A 90 5.36 5.45 -3.89
C LYS A 90 6.36 4.36 -4.20
N LYS A 91 7.14 4.00 -3.18
CA LYS A 91 8.01 2.83 -3.20
C LYS A 91 7.43 1.81 -2.24
N ILE A 92 7.20 0.60 -2.74
CA ILE A 92 6.64 -0.51 -1.96
C ILE A 92 7.68 -1.61 -1.91
N GLU A 93 8.08 -2.01 -0.71
CA GLU A 93 9.01 -3.11 -0.47
C GLU A 93 8.21 -4.32 0.02
N ASN A 94 8.54 -5.50 -0.51
CA ASN A 94 7.85 -6.76 -0.24
C ASN A 94 6.33 -6.70 -0.46
N PRO A 95 5.83 -6.23 -1.63
CA PRO A 95 4.40 -6.19 -1.88
C PRO A 95 3.81 -7.60 -1.82
N ILE A 96 2.73 -7.76 -1.05
CA ILE A 96 1.96 -9.00 -0.99
C ILE A 96 1.12 -9.08 -2.26
N VAL A 97 1.30 -10.13 -3.05
CA VAL A 97 0.60 -10.38 -4.31
C VAL A 97 0.10 -11.81 -4.39
N GLU A 98 -0.93 -12.02 -5.21
CA GLU A 98 -1.44 -13.35 -5.53
C GLU A 98 -0.48 -14.08 -6.48
N TYR A 99 -0.28 -15.37 -6.21
CA TYR A 99 0.55 -16.29 -6.97
C TYR A 99 -0.22 -17.58 -7.24
N ILE A 100 -0.40 -17.90 -8.51
CA ILE A 100 -1.15 -19.08 -8.93
C ILE A 100 -0.25 -20.31 -8.81
N LEU A 101 -0.67 -21.26 -7.99
CA LEU A 101 -0.13 -22.60 -7.89
C LEU A 101 -0.94 -23.54 -8.81
N PRO A 102 -0.32 -24.11 -9.86
CA PRO A 102 -0.95 -25.17 -10.61
C PRO A 102 -1.01 -26.43 -9.73
N ASP A 103 -2.21 -26.86 -9.31
CA ASP A 103 -2.42 -28.07 -8.52
C ASP A 103 -3.19 -29.12 -9.35
N GLY A 104 -2.47 -29.83 -10.22
CA GLY A 104 -3.07 -30.84 -11.09
C GLY A 104 -4.08 -30.24 -12.09
N GLU A 105 -5.37 -30.62 -11.97
CA GLU A 105 -6.46 -30.09 -12.78
C GLU A 105 -7.18 -28.87 -12.16
N SER A 106 -6.80 -28.48 -10.94
CA SER A 106 -7.38 -27.32 -10.25
C SER A 106 -6.39 -26.16 -10.15
N ILE A 107 -6.92 -24.93 -10.25
CA ILE A 107 -6.14 -23.71 -10.10
C ILE A 107 -6.28 -23.25 -8.64
N SER A 108 -5.19 -23.31 -7.88
CA SER A 108 -5.14 -22.80 -6.51
C SER A 108 -4.31 -21.52 -6.49
N THR A 109 -4.78 -20.47 -5.83
CA THR A 109 -4.05 -19.21 -5.67
C THR A 109 -3.53 -19.09 -4.25
N SER A 110 -2.28 -18.69 -4.09
CA SER A 110 -1.68 -18.34 -2.82
C SER A 110 -1.14 -16.92 -2.83
N PHE A 111 -0.53 -16.48 -1.74
CA PHE A 111 0.02 -15.15 -1.58
C PHE A 111 1.53 -15.22 -1.36
N ILE A 112 2.28 -14.32 -2.00
CA ILE A 112 3.73 -14.20 -1.84
C ILE A 112 4.13 -12.72 -1.70
N ASN A 113 5.23 -12.45 -1.01
CA ASN A 113 5.92 -11.17 -1.14
C ASN A 113 6.71 -11.19 -2.45
N ALA A 114 6.38 -10.31 -3.39
CA ALA A 114 7.12 -10.19 -4.64
C ALA A 114 8.51 -9.59 -4.38
N PRO A 115 9.54 -10.00 -5.14
CA PRO A 115 10.89 -9.43 -5.05
C PRO A 115 10.97 -8.00 -5.59
#